data_AF-A0A837JFR7-F1
#
_entry.id   AF-A0A837JFR7-F1
#
_cell.length_a   1.000
_cell.length_b   1.000
_cell.length_c   1.000
_cell.angle_alpha   90.00
_cell.angle_beta   90.00
_cell.angle_gamma   90.00
#
_symmetry.space_group_name_H-M   'P 1'
#
loop_
_entity.id
_entity.type
_entity.pdbx_description
1 polymer ?
#
loop_
_entity_poly.entity_id
_entity_poly.type
_entity_poly.pdbx_seq_one_letter_code
_entity_poly.pdbx_strand_id
1 'polypeptide(L)'
;MSISGKIILLLFIFLLLNFISIFTFNYDEYFKDKSGSNINFENKSSFNLFNKTEYKPSDFTITKIDNSIELSGTFENQKVAQDVIQALGINKEGTLTYQNNVVVDKGVLETIFLLIVPFKDFFTDNSKISVINNEILLSGELKNKMYKNLIDTIILQKSKNIILKTEISIPEDNPINNQQNENSNEEVVKNETLKLPEIQLLINNILKDRKISFERKSSIPTEQSQNTIKEIAKILNENPNFKVEVAGHTDSRGEAVLNKQISQDRANSVKNILVNSGVNETRIKAIGYGEEFPIAKDDENGLSEINRRVEFIIGE
;
A
#
# COMPACT_ATOMS: atom_id res chain seq x y z
N MET A 1 5.52 -23.25 -39.73
CA MET A 1 5.52 -23.13 -38.25
C MET A 1 4.85 -24.34 -37.64
N SER A 2 5.50 -24.97 -36.66
CA SER A 2 4.87 -26.01 -35.83
C SER A 2 3.69 -25.44 -35.05
N ILE A 3 2.79 -26.30 -34.59
CA ILE A 3 1.65 -25.93 -33.74
C ILE A 3 2.15 -25.20 -32.48
N SER A 4 3.24 -25.66 -31.89
CA SER A 4 3.92 -25.02 -30.76
C SER A 4 4.39 -23.60 -31.09
N GLY A 5 4.95 -23.38 -32.28
CA GLY A 5 5.35 -22.06 -32.73
C GLY A 5 4.17 -21.09 -32.91
N LYS A 6 3.01 -21.58 -33.38
CA LYS A 6 1.81 -20.76 -33.54
C LYS A 6 1.22 -20.32 -32.20
N ILE A 7 1.26 -21.19 -31.19
CA ILE A 7 0.80 -20.88 -29.83
C ILE A 7 1.69 -19.81 -29.19
N ILE A 8 3.02 -19.94 -29.31
CA ILE A 8 3.97 -18.96 -28.78
C ILE A 8 3.80 -17.60 -29.47
N LEU A 9 3.59 -17.58 -30.79
CA LEU A 9 3.33 -16.34 -31.53
C LEU A 9 2.02 -15.66 -31.08
N LEU A 10 0.95 -16.43 -30.88
CA LEU A 10 -0.33 -15.89 -30.38
C LEU A 10 -0.21 -15.34 -28.96
N LEU A 11 0.53 -16.03 -28.08
CA LEU A 11 0.79 -15.56 -26.72
C LEU A 11 1.58 -14.24 -26.73
N PHE A 12 2.58 -14.14 -27.62
CA PHE A 12 3.38 -12.94 -27.79
C PHE A 12 2.55 -11.77 -28.34
N ILE A 13 1.69 -12.01 -29.33
CA ILE A 13 0.77 -11.00 -29.87
C ILE A 13 -0.23 -10.54 -28.78
N PHE A 14 -0.76 -11.46 -27.98
CA PHE A 14 -1.66 -11.12 -26.89
C PHE A 14 -0.99 -10.26 -25.81
N LEU A 15 0.24 -10.60 -25.42
CA LEU A 15 1.03 -9.80 -24.48
C LEU A 15 1.37 -8.42 -25.06
N LEU A 16 1.71 -8.34 -26.35
CA LEU A 16 2.00 -7.09 -27.05
C LEU A 16 0.75 -6.19 -27.13
N LEU A 17 -0.43 -6.76 -27.39
CA LEU A 17 -1.69 -6.01 -27.42
C LEU A 17 -2.07 -5.45 -26.04
N ASN A 18 -1.84 -6.21 -24.96
CA ASN A 18 -2.02 -5.70 -23.60
C ASN A 18 -1.02 -4.60 -23.27
N PHE A 19 0.24 -4.75 -23.69
CA PHE A 19 1.27 -3.75 -23.47
C PHE A 19 0.96 -2.44 -24.21
N ILE A 20 0.52 -2.52 -25.48
CA ILE A 20 0.07 -1.35 -26.24
C ILE A 20 -1.12 -0.70 -25.52
N SER A 21 -2.13 -1.47 -25.10
CA SER A 21 -3.29 -0.93 -24.39
C SER A 21 -2.94 -0.18 -23.10
N ILE A 22 -1.91 -0.62 -22.37
CA ILE A 22 -1.44 0.03 -21.13
C ILE A 22 -0.66 1.31 -21.45
N PHE A 23 0.15 1.32 -22.51
CA PHE A 23 1.04 2.44 -22.84
C PHE A 23 0.45 3.48 -23.80
N THR A 24 -0.60 3.16 -24.56
CA THR A 24 -1.27 4.13 -25.45
C THR A 24 -2.45 4.84 -24.81
N PHE A 25 -2.80 4.50 -23.56
CA PHE A 25 -3.86 5.20 -22.84
C PHE A 25 -3.35 6.57 -22.36
N ASN A 26 -3.63 7.60 -23.15
CA ASN A 26 -3.24 8.97 -22.87
C ASN A 26 -4.16 9.59 -21.82
N TYR A 27 -3.81 9.42 -20.54
CA TYR A 27 -4.55 9.97 -19.41
C TYR A 27 -4.68 11.50 -19.47
N ASP A 28 -3.72 12.20 -20.08
CA ASP A 28 -3.76 13.67 -20.18
C ASP A 28 -4.85 14.17 -21.14
N GLU A 29 -5.25 13.36 -22.12
CA GLU A 29 -6.30 13.70 -23.09
C GLU A 29 -7.70 13.48 -22.51
N TYR A 30 -7.87 12.46 -21.64
CA TYR A 30 -9.11 12.20 -20.91
C TYR A 30 -9.51 13.35 -19.97
N PHE A 31 -8.54 14.11 -19.45
CA PHE A 31 -8.78 15.25 -18.56
C PHE A 31 -8.61 16.62 -19.23
N LYS A 32 -8.29 16.69 -20.52
CA LYS A 32 -7.97 17.96 -21.21
C LYS A 32 -9.20 18.78 -21.61
N ASP A 33 -10.38 18.19 -21.68
CA ASP A 33 -11.54 18.84 -22.31
C ASP A 33 -12.32 19.82 -21.41
N LYS A 34 -11.71 20.30 -20.32
CA LYS A 34 -12.32 21.32 -19.44
C LYS A 34 -11.44 22.50 -19.03
N SER A 35 -10.27 22.71 -19.64
CA SER A 35 -9.54 23.97 -19.44
C SER A 35 -8.80 24.43 -20.70
N GLY A 36 -9.47 25.26 -21.50
CA GLY A 36 -8.75 26.04 -22.51
C GLY A 36 -9.62 26.59 -23.64
N SER A 37 -10.32 27.69 -23.41
CA SER A 37 -10.52 28.69 -24.48
C SER A 37 -10.30 30.09 -23.90
N ASN A 38 -9.29 30.77 -24.42
CA ASN A 38 -9.11 32.22 -24.24
C ASN A 38 -10.24 32.90 -25.01
N ILE A 39 -11.19 33.52 -24.30
CA ILE A 39 -12.27 34.29 -24.92
C ILE A 39 -12.03 35.78 -24.65
N ASN A 40 -11.89 36.51 -25.74
CA ASN A 40 -11.72 37.94 -25.84
C ASN A 40 -13.04 38.64 -25.45
N PHE A 41 -13.00 39.57 -24.49
CA PHE A 41 -14.20 40.25 -23.99
C PHE A 41 -14.34 41.64 -24.63
N GLU A 42 -15.09 41.72 -25.73
CA GLU A 42 -15.75 42.97 -26.12
C GLU A 42 -17.20 42.72 -26.57
N ASN A 43 -18.10 43.45 -25.89
CA ASN A 43 -19.48 43.79 -26.24
C ASN A 43 -20.63 42.76 -26.19
N LYS A 44 -21.46 43.00 -25.16
CA LYS A 44 -22.94 43.09 -25.16
C LYS A 44 -23.81 41.84 -25.37
N SER A 45 -24.31 41.38 -24.22
CA SER A 45 -25.73 41.19 -23.91
C SER A 45 -26.57 40.32 -24.86
N SER A 46 -26.53 39.00 -24.65
CA SER A 46 -27.71 38.12 -24.65
C SER A 46 -27.28 36.66 -24.52
N PHE A 47 -26.87 36.23 -23.33
CA PHE A 47 -26.60 34.81 -23.10
C PHE A 47 -26.95 34.42 -21.66
N ASN A 48 -28.17 33.94 -21.48
CA ASN A 48 -28.52 33.05 -20.38
C ASN A 48 -27.78 31.71 -20.59
N LEU A 49 -26.48 31.66 -20.29
CA LEU A 49 -25.67 30.44 -20.48
C LEU A 49 -25.22 29.74 -19.19
N PHE A 50 -25.61 30.24 -18.02
CA PHE A 50 -25.24 29.62 -16.75
C PHE A 50 -26.44 28.93 -16.11
N ASN A 51 -26.98 27.91 -16.78
CA ASN A 51 -27.47 26.77 -16.02
C ASN A 51 -26.23 26.07 -15.47
N LYS A 52 -25.68 26.59 -14.37
CA LYS A 52 -24.69 25.90 -13.56
C LYS A 52 -25.42 24.69 -12.98
N THR A 53 -25.46 23.60 -13.73
CA THR A 53 -26.00 22.33 -13.25
C THR A 53 -25.18 21.98 -12.01
N GLU A 54 -25.83 22.06 -10.85
CA GLU A 54 -25.22 21.70 -9.59
C GLU A 54 -24.91 20.20 -9.65
N TYR A 55 -23.62 19.87 -9.74
CA TYR A 55 -23.18 18.49 -9.75
C TYR A 55 -23.37 17.90 -8.35
N LYS A 56 -23.94 16.70 -8.29
CA LYS A 56 -24.13 15.97 -7.05
C LYS A 56 -23.02 14.92 -6.89
N PRO A 57 -22.46 14.73 -5.69
CA PRO A 57 -21.58 13.60 -5.41
C PRO A 57 -22.21 12.26 -5.75
N SER A 58 -21.39 11.32 -6.21
CA SER A 58 -21.76 9.92 -6.35
C SER A 58 -21.75 9.23 -5.00
N ASP A 59 -22.89 8.66 -4.63
CA ASP A 59 -23.02 7.83 -3.44
C ASP A 59 -22.91 6.36 -3.83
N PHE A 60 -21.95 5.65 -3.24
CA PHE A 60 -21.72 4.24 -3.54
C PHE A 60 -21.10 3.50 -2.35
N THR A 61 -21.12 2.18 -2.41
CA THR A 61 -20.61 1.29 -1.36
C THR A 61 -19.86 0.13 -1.99
N ILE A 62 -18.67 -0.14 -1.47
CA ILE A 62 -17.88 -1.33 -1.78
C ILE A 62 -18.03 -2.28 -0.60
N THR A 63 -18.61 -3.46 -0.82
CA THR A 63 -18.83 -4.47 0.22
C THR A 63 -17.90 -5.66 0.02
N LYS A 64 -17.30 -6.15 1.10
CA LYS A 64 -16.46 -7.34 1.11
C LYS A 64 -17.33 -8.60 1.19
N ILE A 65 -17.21 -9.51 0.21
CA ILE A 65 -18.02 -10.75 0.12
C ILE A 65 -17.14 -11.89 -0.37
N ASP A 66 -16.97 -12.98 0.40
CA ASP A 66 -16.31 -14.24 -0.01
C ASP A 66 -15.00 -14.03 -0.80
N ASN A 67 -14.00 -13.45 -0.16
CA ASN A 67 -12.70 -13.07 -0.76
C ASN A 67 -12.75 -12.09 -1.97
N SER A 68 -13.93 -11.61 -2.36
CA SER A 68 -14.15 -10.62 -3.42
C SER A 68 -14.68 -9.30 -2.84
N ILE A 69 -14.73 -8.26 -3.68
CA ILE A 69 -15.42 -7.00 -3.37
C ILE A 69 -16.48 -6.69 -4.42
N GLU A 70 -17.60 -6.16 -3.97
CA GLU A 70 -18.77 -5.82 -4.76
C GLU A 70 -19.06 -4.32 -4.71
N LEU A 71 -19.37 -3.69 -5.84
CA LEU A 71 -19.75 -2.27 -5.92
C LEU A 71 -21.25 -2.10 -6.15
N SER A 72 -21.90 -1.29 -5.31
CA SER A 72 -23.28 -0.81 -5.50
C SER A 72 -23.33 0.71 -5.36
N GLY A 73 -24.18 1.42 -6.10
CA GLY A 73 -24.29 2.87 -5.96
C GLY A 73 -24.91 3.60 -7.15
N THR A 74 -24.94 4.93 -7.04
CA THR A 74 -25.45 5.82 -8.09
C THR A 74 -24.32 6.49 -8.84
N PHE A 75 -24.31 6.35 -10.17
CA PHE A 75 -23.32 6.94 -11.07
C PHE A 75 -23.99 7.79 -12.14
N GLU A 76 -23.21 8.58 -12.89
CA GLU A 76 -23.76 9.37 -14.00
C GLU A 76 -24.42 8.47 -15.06
N ASN A 77 -23.75 7.39 -15.41
CA ASN A 77 -24.16 6.43 -16.42
C ASN A 77 -23.37 5.12 -16.26
N GLN A 78 -23.74 4.10 -17.04
CA GLN A 78 -23.10 2.79 -17.02
C GLN A 78 -21.60 2.87 -17.31
N LYS A 79 -21.17 3.72 -18.24
CA LYS A 79 -19.74 3.85 -18.58
C LYS A 79 -18.93 4.32 -17.37
N VAL A 80 -19.38 5.35 -16.67
CA VAL A 80 -18.72 5.87 -15.47
C VAL A 80 -18.65 4.79 -14.37
N ALA A 81 -19.72 4.02 -14.17
CA ALA A 81 -19.70 2.93 -13.21
C ALA A 81 -18.65 1.86 -13.57
N GLN A 82 -18.54 1.50 -14.84
CA GLN A 82 -17.56 0.53 -15.33
C GLN A 82 -16.11 1.04 -15.21
N ASP A 83 -15.87 2.32 -15.50
CA ASP A 83 -14.57 2.94 -15.33
C ASP A 83 -14.11 2.87 -13.85
N VAL A 84 -15.03 3.08 -12.89
CA VAL A 84 -14.75 2.91 -11.43
C VAL A 84 -14.49 1.46 -11.05
N ILE A 85 -15.30 0.52 -11.56
CA ILE A 85 -15.12 -0.93 -11.33
C ILE A 85 -13.73 -1.37 -11.75
N GLN A 86 -13.30 -0.96 -12.94
CA GLN A 86 -11.98 -1.29 -13.48
C GLN A 86 -10.86 -0.64 -12.65
N ALA A 87 -10.98 0.66 -12.36
CA ALA A 87 -9.95 1.41 -11.63
C ALA A 87 -9.71 0.86 -10.21
N LEU A 88 -10.75 0.41 -9.53
CA LEU A 88 -10.66 -0.11 -8.16
C LEU A 88 -10.48 -1.64 -8.10
N GLY A 89 -10.43 -2.32 -9.25
CA GLY A 89 -10.32 -3.77 -9.31
C GLY A 89 -11.48 -4.47 -8.57
N ILE A 90 -12.70 -3.99 -8.80
CA ILE A 90 -13.94 -4.58 -8.25
C ILE A 90 -14.22 -5.90 -8.96
N ASN A 91 -14.63 -6.91 -8.20
CA ASN A 91 -14.83 -8.27 -8.74
C ASN A 91 -16.31 -8.60 -9.00
N LYS A 92 -17.24 -7.88 -8.38
CA LYS A 92 -18.69 -8.11 -8.49
C LYS A 92 -19.45 -6.80 -8.64
N GLU A 93 -20.46 -6.81 -9.49
CA GLU A 93 -21.42 -5.72 -9.62
C GLU A 93 -22.63 -6.01 -8.76
N GLY A 94 -22.95 -5.10 -7.84
CA GLY A 94 -24.18 -5.12 -7.08
C GLY A 94 -25.26 -4.28 -7.76
N THR A 95 -26.00 -3.51 -6.98
CA THR A 95 -27.07 -2.65 -7.51
C THR A 95 -26.49 -1.32 -8.01
N LEU A 96 -26.49 -1.12 -9.32
CA LEU A 96 -26.03 0.11 -9.97
C LEU A 96 -27.23 0.93 -10.49
N THR A 97 -27.32 2.18 -10.06
CA THR A 97 -28.33 3.16 -10.50
C THR A 97 -27.68 4.32 -11.24
N TYR A 98 -28.41 4.94 -12.16
CA TYR A 98 -27.88 5.99 -13.03
C TYR A 98 -28.69 7.28 -12.94
N GLN A 99 -28.01 8.40 -12.71
CA GLN A 99 -28.63 9.71 -12.57
C GLN A 99 -27.75 10.80 -13.18
N ASN A 100 -28.35 11.67 -14.00
CA ASN A 100 -27.66 12.78 -14.63
C ASN A 100 -27.03 13.72 -13.59
N ASN A 101 -25.88 14.30 -13.93
CA ASN A 101 -25.12 15.28 -13.14
C ASN A 101 -24.58 14.74 -11.80
N VAL A 102 -24.45 13.42 -11.67
CA VAL A 102 -23.73 12.78 -10.56
C VAL A 102 -22.26 12.63 -10.93
N VAL A 103 -21.34 12.94 -10.02
CA VAL A 103 -19.89 12.91 -10.27
C VAL A 103 -19.16 12.15 -9.17
N VAL A 104 -18.25 11.28 -9.58
CA VAL A 104 -17.30 10.63 -8.67
C VAL A 104 -16.10 11.57 -8.49
N ASP A 105 -15.86 12.02 -7.25
CA ASP A 105 -14.75 12.91 -6.94
C ASP A 105 -13.40 12.19 -7.07
N LYS A 106 -12.42 12.87 -7.67
CA LYS A 106 -11.08 12.32 -7.90
C LYS A 106 -10.35 12.00 -6.60
N GLY A 107 -10.42 12.90 -5.61
CA GLY A 107 -9.79 12.68 -4.30
C GLY A 107 -10.42 11.52 -3.55
N VAL A 108 -11.73 11.32 -3.71
CA VAL A 108 -12.43 10.13 -3.18
C VAL A 108 -11.83 8.86 -3.79
N LEU A 109 -11.70 8.78 -5.12
CA LEU A 109 -11.10 7.61 -5.78
C LEU A 109 -9.66 7.35 -5.36
N GLU A 110 -8.82 8.39 -5.30
CA GLU A 110 -7.43 8.27 -4.84
C GLU A 110 -7.35 7.73 -3.40
N THR A 111 -8.23 8.21 -2.52
CA THR A 111 -8.29 7.72 -1.12
C THR A 111 -8.72 6.27 -1.07
N ILE A 112 -9.73 5.88 -1.85
CA ILE A 112 -10.19 4.49 -1.90
C ILE A 112 -9.10 3.57 -2.48
N PHE A 113 -8.34 4.03 -3.48
CA PHE A 113 -7.26 3.26 -4.08
C PHE A 113 -6.20 2.82 -3.05
N LEU A 114 -5.84 3.71 -2.12
CA LEU A 114 -4.94 3.39 -1.00
C LEU A 114 -5.53 2.34 -0.04
N LEU A 115 -6.86 2.26 0.04
CA LEU A 115 -7.58 1.39 0.96
C LEU A 115 -7.99 0.04 0.33
N ILE A 116 -8.03 -0.11 -0.99
CA ILE A 116 -8.56 -1.34 -1.63
C ILE A 116 -7.80 -2.61 -1.21
N VAL A 117 -6.47 -2.58 -1.28
CA VAL A 117 -5.63 -3.74 -0.92
C VAL A 117 -5.80 -4.09 0.57
N PRO A 118 -5.55 -3.17 1.52
CA PRO A 118 -5.71 -3.49 2.94
C PRO A 118 -7.17 -3.82 3.29
N PHE A 119 -8.16 -3.26 2.59
CA PHE A 119 -9.57 -3.61 2.77
C PHE A 119 -9.84 -5.08 2.39
N LYS A 120 -9.31 -5.56 1.26
CA LYS A 120 -9.42 -6.97 0.85
C LYS A 120 -8.74 -7.91 1.86
N ASP A 121 -7.54 -7.53 2.29
CA ASP A 121 -6.67 -8.41 3.05
C ASP A 121 -7.01 -8.43 4.55
N PHE A 122 -7.36 -7.28 5.13
CA PHE A 122 -7.43 -7.11 6.58
C PHE A 122 -8.83 -7.20 7.15
N PHE A 123 -9.88 -6.98 6.35
CA PHE A 123 -11.26 -6.92 6.84
C PHE A 123 -12.04 -8.22 6.58
N THR A 124 -12.90 -8.59 7.52
CA THR A 124 -13.84 -9.71 7.37
C THR A 124 -14.91 -9.38 6.34
N ASP A 125 -15.62 -10.41 5.88
CA ASP A 125 -16.77 -10.22 4.98
C ASP A 125 -17.87 -9.40 5.67
N ASN A 126 -18.68 -8.72 4.85
CA ASN A 126 -19.65 -7.67 5.21
C ASN A 126 -19.07 -6.32 5.63
N SER A 127 -17.74 -6.19 5.72
CA SER A 127 -17.07 -4.89 5.85
C SER A 127 -17.32 -4.02 4.61
N LYS A 128 -17.28 -2.68 4.78
CA LYS A 128 -17.71 -1.71 3.77
C LYS A 128 -16.78 -0.50 3.66
N ILE A 129 -16.67 0.01 2.44
CA ILE A 129 -16.26 1.38 2.17
C ILE A 129 -17.46 2.10 1.58
N SER A 130 -18.03 3.05 2.31
CA SER A 130 -19.21 3.82 1.89
C SER A 130 -18.81 5.24 1.54
N VAL A 131 -19.27 5.74 0.39
CA VAL A 131 -19.13 7.13 -0.03
C VAL A 131 -20.50 7.77 0.00
N ILE A 132 -20.64 8.83 0.79
CA ILE A 132 -21.87 9.64 0.86
C ILE A 132 -21.46 11.10 0.86
N ASN A 133 -21.95 11.88 -0.12
CA ASN A 133 -21.63 13.30 -0.23
C ASN A 133 -20.10 13.60 -0.20
N ASN A 134 -19.29 12.80 -0.92
CA ASN A 134 -17.82 12.85 -0.92
C ASN A 134 -17.13 12.55 0.42
N GLU A 135 -17.86 12.13 1.45
CA GLU A 135 -17.28 11.60 2.68
C GLU A 135 -17.14 10.09 2.56
N ILE A 136 -15.99 9.57 2.99
CA ILE A 136 -15.70 8.14 3.01
C ILE A 136 -15.89 7.62 4.44
N LEU A 137 -16.61 6.52 4.59
CA LEU A 137 -16.69 5.74 5.81
C LEU A 137 -16.13 4.34 5.55
N LEU A 138 -15.02 4.00 6.23
CA LEU A 138 -14.50 2.64 6.29
C LEU A 138 -15.06 1.95 7.53
N SER A 139 -15.86 0.90 7.35
CA SER A 139 -16.49 0.20 8.47
C SER A 139 -16.39 -1.31 8.34
N GLY A 140 -16.45 -2.00 9.47
CA GLY A 140 -16.41 -3.46 9.55
C GLY A 140 -15.39 -3.99 10.54
N GLU A 141 -15.24 -5.30 10.57
CA GLU A 141 -14.37 -5.98 11.54
C GLU A 141 -13.03 -6.35 10.88
N LEU A 142 -11.94 -6.12 11.61
CA LEU A 142 -10.65 -6.62 11.17
C LEU A 142 -10.56 -8.13 11.42
N LYS A 143 -9.98 -8.87 10.47
CA LYS A 143 -9.61 -10.28 10.68
C LYS A 143 -8.62 -10.45 11.83
N ASN A 144 -7.87 -9.39 12.15
CA ASN A 144 -6.87 -9.38 13.21
C ASN A 144 -6.70 -7.96 13.79
N LYS A 145 -6.65 -7.85 15.12
CA LYS A 145 -6.42 -6.58 15.84
C LYS A 145 -5.17 -5.83 15.42
N MET A 146 -4.15 -6.53 14.94
CA MET A 146 -2.87 -5.96 14.51
C MET A 146 -2.97 -5.10 13.25
N TYR A 147 -4.00 -5.31 12.40
CA TYR A 147 -4.18 -4.52 11.19
C TYR A 147 -4.62 -3.09 11.47
N LYS A 148 -5.09 -2.79 12.69
CA LYS A 148 -5.57 -1.46 13.08
C LYS A 148 -4.50 -0.39 12.90
N ASN A 149 -3.27 -0.65 13.36
CA ASN A 149 -2.16 0.31 13.27
C ASN A 149 -1.71 0.57 11.82
N LEU A 150 -1.77 -0.45 10.96
CA LEU A 150 -1.43 -0.30 9.55
C LEU A 150 -2.49 0.53 8.82
N ILE A 151 -3.77 0.25 9.08
CA ILE A 151 -4.89 1.06 8.59
C ILE A 151 -4.76 2.51 9.05
N ASP A 152 -4.47 2.75 10.33
CA ASP A 152 -4.29 4.11 10.86
C ASP A 152 -3.11 4.83 10.19
N THR A 153 -2.03 4.12 9.90
CA THR A 153 -0.89 4.69 9.15
C THR A 153 -1.27 5.10 7.73
N ILE A 154 -2.01 4.25 7.01
CA ILE A 154 -2.47 4.53 5.65
C ILE A 154 -3.43 5.73 5.65
N ILE A 155 -4.32 5.80 6.64
CA ILE A 155 -5.26 6.91 6.82
C ILE A 155 -4.51 8.22 7.08
N LEU A 156 -3.43 8.20 7.85
CA LEU A 156 -2.61 9.39 8.11
C LEU A 156 -1.86 9.91 6.87
N GLN A 157 -1.60 9.03 5.90
CA GLN A 157 -0.92 9.38 4.64
C GLN A 157 -1.86 9.92 3.56
N LYS A 158 -3.19 9.86 3.76
CA LYS A 158 -4.20 10.31 2.78
C LYS A 158 -4.11 11.82 2.48
N SER A 159 -4.68 12.22 1.34
CA SER A 159 -4.79 13.64 0.98
C SER A 159 -5.68 14.42 1.98
N LYS A 160 -5.27 15.66 2.32
CA LYS A 160 -5.94 16.45 3.37
C LYS A 160 -7.38 16.89 3.03
N ASN A 161 -7.79 16.79 1.77
CA ASN A 161 -9.00 17.44 1.26
C ASN A 161 -10.26 16.54 1.26
N ILE A 162 -10.14 15.25 1.60
CA ILE A 162 -11.28 14.32 1.66
C ILE A 162 -11.51 13.87 3.09
N ILE A 163 -12.77 13.84 3.54
CA ILE A 163 -13.12 13.37 4.89
C ILE A 163 -13.18 11.84 4.86
N LEU A 164 -12.37 11.18 5.70
CA LEU A 164 -12.40 9.74 5.91
C LEU A 164 -12.68 9.46 7.38
N LYS A 165 -13.78 8.76 7.65
CA LYS A 165 -14.21 8.29 8.96
C LYS A 165 -14.01 6.78 9.04
N THR A 166 -13.84 6.27 10.26
CA THR A 166 -13.67 4.83 10.50
C THR A 166 -14.60 4.33 11.59
N GLU A 167 -15.30 3.26 11.33
CA GLU A 167 -16.10 2.48 12.30
C GLU A 167 -15.62 1.03 12.28
N ILE A 168 -14.42 0.83 12.81
CA ILE A 168 -13.70 -0.45 12.72
C ILE A 168 -13.81 -1.17 14.06
N SER A 169 -14.40 -2.36 14.05
CA SER A 169 -14.37 -3.27 15.20
C SER A 169 -13.12 -4.15 15.16
N ILE A 170 -12.65 -4.49 16.35
CA ILE A 170 -11.48 -5.34 16.56
C ILE A 170 -11.99 -6.66 17.14
N PRO A 171 -11.52 -7.81 16.65
CA PRO A 171 -11.93 -9.10 17.19
C PRO A 171 -11.50 -9.19 18.66
N GLU A 172 -12.43 -9.55 19.54
CA GLU A 172 -12.14 -9.79 20.96
C GLU A 172 -11.29 -11.06 21.09
N ASP A 173 -10.18 -10.97 21.84
CA ASP A 173 -9.39 -12.16 22.17
C ASP A 173 -10.27 -13.09 23.00
N ASN A 174 -10.62 -14.27 22.48
CA ASN A 174 -11.35 -15.27 23.25
C ASN A 174 -10.39 -15.87 24.30
N PRO A 175 -10.57 -15.62 25.62
CA PRO A 175 -9.65 -16.12 26.62
C PRO A 175 -9.89 -17.62 26.80
N ILE A 176 -8.94 -18.45 26.37
CA ILE A 176 -8.87 -19.82 26.88
C ILE A 176 -8.55 -19.71 28.38
N ASN A 177 -9.57 -20.09 29.15
CA ASN A 177 -9.66 -20.17 30.59
C ASN A 177 -8.34 -20.54 31.29
N ASN A 178 -7.83 -19.63 32.13
CA ASN A 178 -7.07 -19.95 33.32
C ASN A 178 -7.33 -18.85 34.35
N GLN A 179 -8.49 -18.90 34.99
CA GLN A 179 -8.68 -18.23 36.27
C GLN A 179 -7.79 -18.91 37.32
N GLN A 180 -6.81 -18.19 37.87
CA GLN A 180 -6.74 -17.91 39.31
C GLN A 180 -5.55 -17.01 39.68
N ASN A 181 -5.92 -15.97 40.42
CA ASN A 181 -5.18 -15.25 41.46
C ASN A 181 -4.16 -14.20 41.04
N GLU A 182 -4.66 -12.97 40.96
CA GLU A 182 -3.97 -11.80 41.48
C GLU A 182 -3.66 -12.00 42.97
N ASN A 183 -2.38 -11.88 43.34
CA ASN A 183 -1.97 -11.23 44.58
C ASN A 183 -0.51 -10.76 44.44
N SER A 184 -0.28 -9.60 45.01
CA SER A 184 0.81 -8.64 44.83
C SER A 184 2.19 -9.07 45.31
N ASN A 185 3.20 -8.53 44.60
CA ASN A 185 4.58 -8.19 44.99
C ASN A 185 5.72 -9.17 44.64
N GLU A 186 6.78 -8.54 44.09
CA GLU A 186 8.18 -8.96 43.89
C GLU A 186 8.57 -9.63 42.56
N GLU A 187 9.72 -9.15 42.07
CA GLU A 187 10.35 -9.33 40.76
C GLU A 187 10.51 -10.80 40.32
N VAL A 188 9.94 -11.17 39.17
CA VAL A 188 10.52 -12.19 38.28
C VAL A 188 10.16 -11.85 36.84
N VAL A 189 11.20 -11.59 36.04
CA VAL A 189 11.16 -11.59 34.57
C VAL A 189 10.52 -12.89 34.08
N LYS A 190 9.27 -12.82 33.63
CA LYS A 190 8.62 -13.90 32.88
C LYS A 190 8.61 -13.50 31.41
N ASN A 191 9.41 -14.24 30.65
CA ASN A 191 9.51 -14.20 29.21
C ASN A 191 8.14 -14.46 28.57
N GLU A 192 7.37 -13.40 28.32
CA GLU A 192 6.37 -13.43 27.27
C GLU A 192 7.11 -13.60 25.95
N THR A 193 6.94 -14.74 25.29
CA THR A 193 7.50 -14.94 23.95
C THR A 193 6.80 -13.95 23.04
N LEU A 194 7.52 -12.91 22.59
CA LEU A 194 6.94 -11.88 21.74
C LEU A 194 6.35 -12.52 20.48
N LYS A 195 5.13 -12.14 20.14
CA LYS A 195 4.47 -12.65 18.93
C LYS A 195 5.07 -11.98 17.70
N LEU A 196 5.03 -12.65 16.54
CA LEU A 196 5.59 -12.14 15.27
C LEU A 196 5.28 -10.66 15.00
N PRO A 197 4.03 -10.17 15.18
CA PRO A 197 3.72 -8.77 14.90
C PRO A 197 4.35 -7.78 15.89
N GLU A 198 4.58 -8.19 17.14
CA GLU A 198 5.23 -7.36 18.17
C GLU A 198 6.71 -7.16 17.84
N ILE A 199 7.38 -8.23 17.39
CA ILE A 199 8.78 -8.20 16.95
C ILE A 199 8.92 -7.34 15.70
N GLN A 200 8.03 -7.51 14.73
CA GLN A 200 8.00 -6.69 13.51
C GLN A 200 7.83 -5.20 13.84
N LEU A 201 6.91 -4.87 14.75
CA LEU A 201 6.68 -3.49 15.16
C LEU A 201 7.88 -2.89 15.91
N LEU A 202 8.50 -3.64 16.81
CA LEU A 202 9.67 -3.20 17.55
C LEU A 202 10.81 -2.82 16.60
N ILE A 203 11.08 -3.68 15.60
CA ILE A 203 12.10 -3.43 14.59
C ILE A 203 11.73 -2.22 13.70
N ASN A 204 10.46 -2.09 13.29
CA ASN A 204 10.00 -0.95 12.50
C ASN A 204 10.17 0.39 13.24
N ASN A 205 9.87 0.43 14.54
CA ASN A 205 10.05 1.63 15.35
C ASN A 205 11.53 2.01 15.46
N ILE A 206 12.43 1.03 15.64
CA ILE A 206 13.88 1.27 15.62
C ILE A 206 14.30 1.90 14.29
N LEU A 207 13.81 1.40 13.16
CA LEU A 207 14.17 1.85 11.81
C LEU A 207 13.56 3.21 11.44
N LYS A 208 12.42 3.57 12.04
CA LYS A 208 11.79 4.89 11.89
C LYS A 208 12.69 6.01 12.41
N ASP A 209 13.27 5.81 13.59
CA ASP A 209 14.11 6.81 14.25
C ASP A 209 15.58 6.72 13.78
N ARG A 210 16.04 5.52 13.42
CA ARG A 210 17.43 5.24 13.04
C ARG A 210 17.50 4.44 11.75
N LYS A 211 17.51 5.15 10.62
CA LYS A 211 17.62 4.54 9.28
C LYS A 211 18.96 3.82 9.09
N ILE A 212 18.92 2.70 8.38
CA ILE A 212 20.14 2.01 7.92
C ILE A 212 20.73 2.76 6.73
N SER A 213 21.92 3.31 6.93
CA SER A 213 22.68 4.10 5.97
C SER A 213 24.04 3.44 5.68
N PHE A 214 24.61 3.77 4.53
CA PHE A 214 25.85 3.18 4.04
C PHE A 214 26.86 4.27 3.70
N GLU A 215 28.14 3.93 3.79
CA GLU A 215 29.23 4.79 3.36
C GLU A 215 29.09 5.17 1.89
N ARG A 216 29.63 6.33 1.52
CA ARG A 216 29.45 6.90 0.18
C ARG A 216 29.93 5.91 -0.91
N LYS A 217 29.03 5.59 -1.86
CA LYS A 217 29.25 4.64 -2.96
C LYS A 217 29.70 3.24 -2.49
N SER A 218 29.26 2.83 -1.31
CA SER A 218 29.64 1.57 -0.69
C SER A 218 28.41 0.77 -0.25
N SER A 219 28.65 -0.51 0.02
CA SER A 219 27.73 -1.43 0.69
C SER A 219 28.12 -1.64 2.17
N ILE A 220 29.08 -0.85 2.69
CA ILE A 220 29.50 -0.87 4.10
C ILE A 220 28.54 0.02 4.91
N PRO A 221 27.81 -0.52 5.90
CA PRO A 221 26.96 0.29 6.78
C PRO A 221 27.79 1.23 7.66
N THR A 222 27.28 2.44 7.92
CA THR A 222 27.91 3.40 8.83
C THR A 222 27.97 2.85 10.25
N GLU A 223 28.83 3.40 11.10
CA GLU A 223 28.96 2.94 12.51
C GLU A 223 27.62 3.00 13.27
N GLN A 224 26.86 4.09 13.09
CA GLN A 224 25.53 4.22 13.69
C GLN A 224 24.58 3.12 13.21
N SER A 225 24.58 2.83 11.91
CA SER A 225 23.75 1.76 11.34
C SER A 225 24.19 0.37 11.80
N GLN A 226 25.50 0.13 11.98
CA GLN A 226 25.99 -1.11 12.56
C GLN A 226 25.45 -1.31 13.99
N ASN A 227 25.40 -0.25 14.80
CA ASN A 227 24.82 -0.31 16.14
C ASN A 227 23.31 -0.60 16.12
N THR A 228 22.57 0.04 15.21
CA THR A 228 21.14 -0.26 15.00
C THR A 228 20.92 -1.71 14.57
N ILE A 229 21.74 -2.25 13.65
CA ILE A 229 21.62 -3.65 13.21
C ILE A 229 21.94 -4.62 14.36
N LYS A 230 22.92 -4.31 15.21
CA LYS A 230 23.24 -5.11 16.42
C LYS A 230 22.08 -5.10 17.43
N GLU A 231 21.38 -3.99 17.58
CA GLU A 231 20.19 -3.92 18.43
C GLU A 231 19.05 -4.80 17.88
N ILE A 232 18.84 -4.78 16.56
CA ILE A 232 17.89 -5.68 15.90
C ILE A 232 18.33 -7.15 16.06
N ALA A 233 19.63 -7.44 15.97
CA ALA A 233 20.17 -8.79 16.19
C ALA A 233 19.85 -9.30 17.61
N LYS A 234 19.91 -8.43 18.63
CA LYS A 234 19.53 -8.78 20.01
C LYS A 234 18.07 -9.24 20.09
N ILE A 235 17.16 -8.49 19.47
CA ILE A 235 15.73 -8.84 19.40
C ILE A 235 15.54 -10.20 18.71
N LEU A 236 16.23 -10.44 17.59
CA LEU A 236 16.12 -11.70 16.85
C LEU A 236 16.72 -12.90 17.61
N ASN A 237 17.73 -12.67 18.45
CA ASN A 237 18.31 -13.70 19.31
C ASN A 237 17.41 -14.05 20.50
N GLU A 238 16.74 -13.04 21.07
CA GLU A 238 15.73 -13.24 22.12
C GLU A 238 14.48 -13.98 21.61
N ASN A 239 14.25 -13.96 20.29
CA ASN A 239 13.09 -14.57 19.66
C ASN A 239 13.50 -15.58 18.56
N PRO A 240 14.05 -16.75 18.93
CA PRO A 240 14.72 -17.67 18.00
C PRO A 240 13.80 -18.37 16.99
N ASN A 241 12.49 -18.37 17.23
CA ASN A 241 11.53 -19.07 16.38
C ASN A 241 11.21 -18.34 15.08
N PHE A 242 11.57 -17.07 14.95
CA PHE A 242 11.22 -16.27 13.78
C PHE A 242 12.34 -16.22 12.75
N LYS A 243 11.97 -16.24 11.47
CA LYS A 243 12.85 -15.93 10.35
C LYS A 243 12.78 -14.45 10.02
N VAL A 244 13.78 -13.96 9.31
CA VAL A 244 13.84 -12.57 8.88
C VAL A 244 14.31 -12.48 7.43
N GLU A 245 13.59 -11.70 6.64
CA GLU A 245 14.06 -11.22 5.34
C GLU A 245 14.57 -9.78 5.49
N VAL A 246 15.80 -9.55 5.03
CA VAL A 246 16.42 -8.24 4.91
C VAL A 246 16.24 -7.78 3.45
N ALA A 247 15.37 -6.80 3.26
CA ALA A 247 14.97 -6.29 1.95
C ALA A 247 15.67 -4.95 1.67
N GLY A 248 16.55 -4.92 0.67
CA GLY A 248 17.26 -3.72 0.25
C GLY A 248 16.58 -3.04 -0.94
N HIS A 249 16.42 -1.72 -0.90
CA HIS A 249 15.79 -0.93 -1.97
C HIS A 249 16.69 0.24 -2.40
N THR A 250 16.59 0.61 -3.68
CA THR A 250 17.23 1.81 -4.25
C THR A 250 16.18 2.79 -4.75
N ASP A 251 16.62 4.00 -5.09
CA ASP A 251 15.86 4.89 -5.96
C ASP A 251 16.03 4.46 -7.43
N SER A 252 15.34 5.14 -8.34
CA SER A 252 15.34 4.81 -9.78
C SER A 252 16.54 5.36 -10.54
N ARG A 253 17.55 5.91 -9.85
CA ARG A 253 18.67 6.56 -10.52
C ARG A 253 19.67 5.51 -11.00
N GLY A 254 19.96 5.52 -12.29
CA GLY A 254 20.99 4.66 -12.89
C GLY A 254 20.38 3.45 -13.58
N GLU A 255 21.20 2.42 -13.81
CA GLU A 255 20.74 1.19 -14.48
C GLU A 255 20.08 0.25 -13.47
N ALA A 256 18.88 -0.26 -13.79
CA ALA A 256 18.13 -1.18 -12.94
C ALA A 256 18.94 -2.42 -12.50
N VAL A 257 19.77 -2.97 -13.39
CA VAL A 257 20.64 -4.12 -13.08
C VAL A 257 21.66 -3.75 -12.00
N LEU A 258 22.27 -2.57 -12.10
CA LEU A 258 23.22 -2.07 -11.10
C LEU A 258 22.50 -1.78 -9.77
N ASN A 259 21.29 -1.22 -9.82
CA ASN A 259 20.45 -0.97 -8.65
C ASN A 259 20.07 -2.26 -7.92
N LYS A 260 19.77 -3.33 -8.66
CA LYS A 260 19.55 -4.68 -8.11
C LYS A 260 20.80 -5.22 -7.43
N GLN A 261 21.97 -5.08 -8.05
CA GLN A 261 23.23 -5.51 -7.45
C GLN A 261 23.56 -4.73 -6.18
N ILE A 262 23.45 -3.40 -6.20
CA ILE A 262 23.75 -2.53 -5.05
C ILE A 262 22.83 -2.85 -3.87
N SER A 263 21.53 -2.98 -4.12
CA SER A 263 20.58 -3.35 -3.05
C SER A 263 20.87 -4.74 -2.49
N GLN A 264 21.26 -5.71 -3.33
CA GLN A 264 21.62 -7.05 -2.89
C GLN A 264 22.89 -7.06 -2.02
N ASP A 265 23.94 -6.34 -2.45
CA ASP A 265 25.18 -6.23 -1.70
C ASP A 265 24.96 -5.58 -0.33
N ARG A 266 24.08 -4.56 -0.29
CA ARG A 266 23.67 -3.91 0.97
C ARG A 266 22.89 -4.85 1.88
N ALA A 267 21.93 -5.59 1.35
CA ALA A 267 21.19 -6.60 2.12
C ALA A 267 22.13 -7.69 2.67
N ASN A 268 23.11 -8.13 1.87
CA ASN A 268 24.14 -9.08 2.29
C ASN A 268 25.02 -8.53 3.41
N SER A 269 25.45 -7.27 3.34
CA SER A 269 26.22 -6.63 4.41
C SER A 269 25.46 -6.59 5.74
N VAL A 270 24.16 -6.26 5.69
CA VAL A 270 23.30 -6.27 6.89
C VAL A 270 23.17 -7.70 7.43
N LYS A 271 22.91 -8.69 6.57
CA LYS A 271 22.90 -10.12 6.96
C LYS A 271 24.20 -10.52 7.65
N ASN A 272 25.35 -10.16 7.11
CA ASN A 272 26.65 -10.51 7.70
C ASN A 272 26.82 -9.95 9.11
N ILE A 273 26.35 -8.73 9.36
CA ILE A 273 26.37 -8.14 10.71
C ILE A 273 25.44 -8.90 11.67
N LEU A 274 24.24 -9.28 11.22
CA LEU A 274 23.31 -10.08 12.03
C LEU A 274 23.91 -11.43 12.42
N VAL A 275 24.54 -12.13 11.45
CA VAL A 275 25.22 -13.41 11.69
C VAL A 275 26.39 -13.26 12.66
N ASN A 276 27.24 -12.25 12.44
CA ASN A 276 28.36 -11.94 13.34
C ASN A 276 27.89 -11.51 14.75
N SER A 277 26.63 -11.08 14.87
CA SER A 277 25.98 -10.74 16.14
C SER A 277 25.20 -11.91 16.75
N GLY A 278 25.35 -13.12 16.21
CA GLY A 278 24.83 -14.37 16.79
C GLY A 278 23.50 -14.88 16.23
N VAL A 279 22.87 -14.17 15.27
CA VAL A 279 21.64 -14.66 14.64
C VAL A 279 21.99 -15.81 13.69
N ASN A 280 21.31 -16.95 13.85
CA ASN A 280 21.56 -18.12 12.99
C ASN A 280 21.33 -17.77 11.51
N GLU A 281 22.34 -18.03 10.67
CA GLU A 281 22.30 -17.72 9.24
C GLU A 281 21.09 -18.31 8.52
N THR A 282 20.65 -19.52 8.90
CA THR A 282 19.51 -20.19 8.25
C THR A 282 18.18 -19.48 8.48
N ARG A 283 18.14 -18.54 9.44
CA ARG A 283 16.97 -17.70 9.74
C ARG A 283 16.95 -16.41 8.92
N ILE A 284 18.03 -16.08 8.19
CA ILE A 284 18.17 -14.79 7.52
C ILE A 284 18.20 -15.00 6.00
N LYS A 285 17.24 -14.36 5.33
CA LYS A 285 17.22 -14.21 3.88
C LYS A 285 17.57 -12.78 3.52
N ALA A 286 18.48 -12.56 2.58
CA ALA A 286 18.86 -11.22 2.12
C ALA A 286 18.48 -11.06 0.64
N ILE A 287 17.66 -10.06 0.33
CA ILE A 287 17.17 -9.81 -1.03
C ILE A 287 17.36 -8.33 -1.38
N GLY A 288 18.05 -8.08 -2.48
CA GLY A 288 18.07 -6.79 -3.15
C GLY A 288 16.89 -6.68 -4.10
N TYR A 289 15.97 -5.78 -3.81
CA TYR A 289 14.83 -5.52 -4.68
C TYR A 289 15.13 -4.46 -5.75
N GLY A 290 16.22 -3.69 -5.61
CA GLY A 290 16.53 -2.57 -6.48
C GLY A 290 15.44 -1.50 -6.39
N GLU A 291 15.05 -0.97 -7.54
CA GLU A 291 14.03 0.07 -7.70
C GLU A 291 12.60 -0.50 -7.92
N GLU A 292 12.42 -1.82 -7.87
CA GLU A 292 11.17 -2.50 -8.26
C GLU A 292 9.97 -2.20 -7.34
N PHE A 293 10.22 -1.76 -6.10
CA PHE A 293 9.19 -1.52 -5.08
C PHE A 293 9.33 -0.11 -4.46
N PRO A 294 9.03 0.96 -5.23
CA PRO A 294 9.09 2.34 -4.73
C PRO A 294 7.93 2.61 -3.78
N ILE A 295 8.20 3.35 -2.70
CA ILE A 295 7.20 3.78 -1.71
C ILE A 295 7.00 5.30 -1.70
N ALA A 296 7.83 6.01 -2.45
CA ALA A 296 7.70 7.43 -2.72
C ALA A 296 8.02 7.69 -4.20
N LYS A 297 7.48 8.78 -4.74
CA LYS A 297 7.86 9.25 -6.07
C LYS A 297 9.32 9.74 -6.03
N ASP A 298 10.12 9.34 -7.01
CA ASP A 298 11.47 9.88 -7.19
C ASP A 298 11.42 11.33 -7.71
N ASP A 299 12.49 12.09 -7.46
CA ASP A 299 12.64 13.42 -8.04
C ASP A 299 12.92 13.38 -9.56
N GLU A 300 13.06 14.55 -10.19
CA GLU A 300 13.34 14.67 -11.63
C GLU A 300 14.67 14.01 -12.06
N ASN A 301 15.57 13.73 -11.11
CA ASN A 301 16.85 13.08 -11.34
C ASN A 301 16.83 11.58 -10.95
N GLY A 302 15.66 11.05 -10.61
CA GLY A 302 15.48 9.66 -10.17
C GLY A 302 15.95 9.40 -8.74
N LEU A 303 16.11 10.42 -7.90
CA LEU A 303 16.57 10.28 -6.51
C LEU A 303 15.41 10.26 -5.53
N SER A 304 15.52 9.39 -4.51
CA SER A 304 14.60 9.37 -3.37
C SER A 304 15.27 8.81 -2.13
N GLU A 305 15.40 9.65 -1.09
CA GLU A 305 15.92 9.19 0.21
C GLU A 305 14.97 8.22 0.91
N ILE A 306 13.70 8.25 0.55
CA ILE A 306 12.68 7.37 1.11
C ILE A 306 12.79 5.99 0.45
N ASN A 307 13.02 5.93 -0.86
CA ASN A 307 13.18 4.65 -1.57
C ASN A 307 14.52 3.96 -1.25
N ARG A 308 15.58 4.72 -1.01
CA ARG A 308 16.87 4.19 -0.52
C ARG A 308 16.77 3.75 0.94
N ARG A 309 16.30 2.52 1.17
CA ARG A 309 16.02 1.98 2.50
C ARG A 309 16.36 0.50 2.62
N VAL A 310 16.38 0.03 3.86
CA VAL A 310 16.44 -1.39 4.21
C VAL A 310 15.25 -1.69 5.10
N GLU A 311 14.50 -2.74 4.77
CA GLU A 311 13.38 -3.25 5.56
C GLU A 311 13.74 -4.62 6.15
N PHE A 312 13.09 -4.95 7.25
CA PHE A 312 13.19 -6.25 7.91
C PHE A 312 11.79 -6.83 7.96
N ILE A 313 11.57 -7.99 7.34
CA ILE A 313 10.28 -8.65 7.28
C ILE A 313 10.38 -9.92 8.12
N ILE A 314 9.64 -9.97 9.21
CA ILE A 314 9.66 -11.08 10.17
C ILE A 314 8.62 -12.13 9.75
N GLY A 315 9.07 -13.39 9.70
CA GLY A 315 8.28 -14.56 9.32
C GLY A 315 8.38 -15.67 10.37
N GLU A 316 7.52 -16.69 10.28
CA GLU A 316 7.63 -17.95 11.04
C GLU A 316 8.58 -18.95 10.35
#